data_AF-F8LB67-F1
#
_entry.id   AF-F8LB67-F1
#
_cell.length_a   1.000
_cell.length_b   1.000
_cell.length_c   1.000
_cell.angle_alpha   90.00
_cell.angle_beta   90.00
_cell.angle_gamma   90.00
#
_symmetry.space_group_name_H-M   'P 1'
#
loop_
_entity.id
_entity.type
_entity.pdbx_description
1 polymer ?
#
loop_
_entity_poly.entity_id
_entity_poly.type
_entity_poly.pdbx_seq_one_letter_code
_entity_poly.pdbx_strand_id
1 'polypeptide(L)'
;MKSLMTSNPLRLSNPSQLRQYLEILGISPKKSLSQNFLIDGNIIDKIISLAEINAQDQVLEIGPGPGALTDALHQHGARVLAVEKDRILAKALQERGGDIRVICEDVLKVDLEKELSERATVIANLPYNITSPILTSLLPKTHVFKRIVVMVQLEVAERLTASPGNKTYGSLTVFSNLFSTPQWGFKVSRRCFFPEPNVDSAVVRFDLSPPPKEVEDEAFFQLIRTAFGQRRKMLKSSLKKLYPSSSVMQALAGIGFQETARPEELSSNQFVEFYRHLIYMRS
;
A
#
# COMPACT_ATOMS: atom_id res chain seq x y z
N MET A 1 1.12 -33.39 -9.27
CA MET A 1 0.49 -32.09 -9.64
C MET A 1 0.40 -31.85 -11.14
N LYS A 2 1.29 -32.39 -12.00
CA LYS A 2 1.18 -32.29 -13.48
C LYS A 2 -0.07 -32.92 -14.13
N SER A 3 -0.85 -33.75 -13.40
CA SER A 3 -1.97 -34.52 -13.95
C SER A 3 -3.32 -33.78 -13.98
N LEU A 4 -3.47 -32.65 -13.28
CA LEU A 4 -4.75 -31.93 -13.15
C LEU A 4 -4.93 -30.78 -14.17
N MET A 5 -3.98 -30.55 -15.06
CA MET A 5 -3.99 -29.43 -16.02
C MET A 5 -4.57 -29.78 -17.40
N THR A 6 -5.38 -30.83 -17.52
CA THR A 6 -5.91 -31.29 -18.82
C THR A 6 -7.45 -31.32 -18.82
N SER A 7 -8.05 -30.13 -18.98
CA SER A 7 -9.30 -29.90 -19.76
C SER A 7 -9.92 -28.52 -19.50
N ASN A 8 -9.56 -27.81 -18.42
CA ASN A 8 -9.96 -26.43 -18.16
C ASN A 8 -8.94 -25.74 -17.23
N PRO A 9 -8.44 -24.52 -17.51
CA PRO A 9 -7.51 -23.84 -16.61
C PRO A 9 -8.15 -23.60 -15.24
N LEU A 10 -7.40 -23.90 -14.17
CA LEU A 10 -7.80 -23.67 -12.79
C LEU A 10 -8.09 -22.18 -12.56
N ARG A 11 -9.31 -21.83 -12.16
CA ARG A 11 -9.73 -20.47 -11.80
C ARG A 11 -9.84 -20.35 -10.30
N LEU A 12 -8.76 -19.90 -9.67
CA LEU A 12 -8.69 -19.73 -8.21
C LEU A 12 -9.58 -18.61 -7.67
N SER A 13 -10.14 -17.77 -8.55
CA SER A 13 -11.23 -16.86 -8.22
C SER A 13 -12.58 -17.57 -8.03
N ASN A 14 -12.70 -18.87 -8.32
CA ASN A 14 -13.87 -19.67 -8.00
C ASN A 14 -13.71 -20.34 -6.62
N PRO A 15 -14.64 -20.13 -5.66
CA PRO A 15 -14.50 -20.67 -4.30
C PRO A 15 -14.34 -22.20 -4.22
N SER A 16 -15.04 -22.95 -5.07
CA SER A 16 -14.98 -24.42 -5.05
C SER A 16 -13.64 -24.92 -5.56
N GLN A 17 -13.14 -24.33 -6.64
CA GLN A 17 -11.83 -24.68 -7.20
C GLN A 17 -10.70 -24.26 -6.26
N LEU A 18 -10.82 -23.10 -5.59
CA LEU A 18 -9.87 -22.68 -4.56
C LEU A 18 -9.81 -23.69 -3.41
N ARG A 19 -10.95 -24.12 -2.87
CA ARG A 19 -10.99 -25.11 -1.77
C ARG A 19 -10.31 -26.42 -2.17
N GLN A 20 -10.67 -26.95 -3.34
CA GLN A 20 -10.04 -28.15 -3.89
C GLN A 20 -8.52 -27.99 -4.04
N TYR A 21 -8.07 -26.81 -4.51
CA TYR A 21 -6.66 -26.52 -4.66
C TYR A 21 -5.93 -26.48 -3.31
N LEU A 22 -6.50 -25.83 -2.30
CA LEU A 22 -5.94 -25.78 -0.95
C LEU A 22 -5.88 -27.17 -0.31
N GLU A 23 -6.89 -28.02 -0.52
CA GLU A 23 -6.92 -29.41 -0.08
C GLU A 23 -5.80 -30.23 -0.72
N ILE A 24 -5.59 -30.11 -2.03
CA ILE A 24 -4.49 -30.77 -2.75
C ILE A 24 -3.12 -30.35 -2.19
N LEU A 25 -2.98 -29.07 -1.84
CA LEU A 25 -1.76 -28.54 -1.22
C LEU A 25 -1.63 -28.92 0.27
N GLY A 26 -2.67 -29.51 0.88
CA GLY A 26 -2.68 -29.87 2.29
C GLY A 26 -2.62 -28.68 3.24
N ILE A 27 -3.13 -27.52 2.82
CA ILE A 27 -3.08 -26.28 3.61
C ILE A 27 -4.46 -25.72 3.92
N SER A 28 -4.51 -24.90 4.96
CA SER A 28 -5.67 -24.09 5.32
C SER A 28 -5.24 -22.64 5.54
N PRO A 29 -6.13 -21.66 5.30
CA PRO A 29 -5.82 -20.25 5.52
C PRO A 29 -5.33 -19.99 6.96
N LYS A 30 -4.18 -19.34 7.10
CA LYS A 30 -3.53 -19.05 8.37
C LYS A 30 -3.98 -17.69 8.90
N LYS A 31 -4.70 -17.69 10.03
CA LYS A 31 -5.07 -16.45 10.76
C LYS A 31 -3.85 -15.62 11.15
N SER A 32 -2.74 -16.25 11.52
CA SER A 32 -1.49 -15.57 11.89
C SER A 32 -0.86 -14.76 10.75
N LEU A 33 -1.16 -15.12 9.49
CA LEU A 33 -0.73 -14.39 8.30
C LEU A 33 -1.81 -13.48 7.73
N SER A 34 -2.97 -13.36 8.42
CA SER A 34 -4.15 -12.63 7.95
C SER A 34 -4.58 -13.01 6.52
N GLN A 35 -4.47 -14.29 6.17
CA GLN A 35 -4.80 -14.79 4.82
C GLN A 35 -6.31 -14.72 4.57
N ASN A 36 -6.71 -13.89 3.61
CA ASN A 36 -8.04 -13.84 3.01
C ASN A 36 -7.86 -13.80 1.49
N PHE A 37 -8.22 -14.88 0.80
CA PHE A 37 -7.95 -15.05 -0.62
C PHE A 37 -9.10 -14.49 -1.45
N LEU A 38 -8.79 -13.72 -2.49
CA LEU A 38 -9.78 -13.14 -3.38
C LEU A 38 -10.44 -14.22 -4.24
N ILE A 39 -11.77 -14.29 -4.21
CA ILE A 39 -12.62 -15.29 -4.89
C ILE A 39 -13.64 -14.62 -5.82
N ASP A 40 -13.25 -13.52 -6.46
CA ASP A 40 -14.09 -12.81 -7.42
C ASP A 40 -13.25 -12.34 -8.61
N GLY A 41 -13.50 -12.93 -9.78
CA GLY A 41 -12.79 -12.60 -11.01
C GLY A 41 -13.03 -11.16 -11.49
N ASN A 42 -14.22 -10.60 -11.25
CA ASN A 42 -14.51 -9.22 -11.65
C ASN A 42 -13.70 -8.22 -10.82
N ILE A 43 -13.43 -8.54 -9.56
CA ILE A 43 -12.57 -7.71 -8.70
C ILE A 43 -11.12 -7.76 -9.20
N ILE A 44 -10.64 -8.94 -9.61
CA ILE A 44 -9.30 -9.11 -10.22
C ILE A 44 -9.19 -8.26 -11.48
N ASP A 45 -10.16 -8.36 -12.40
CA ASP A 45 -10.16 -7.61 -13.65
C ASP A 45 -10.17 -6.09 -13.40
N LYS A 46 -10.96 -5.63 -12.42
CA LYS A 46 -10.97 -4.22 -12.01
C LYS A 46 -9.63 -3.76 -11.41
N ILE A 47 -8.93 -4.60 -10.65
CA ILE A 47 -7.60 -4.29 -10.12
C ILE A 47 -6.60 -4.14 -11.27
N ILE A 48 -6.57 -5.08 -12.21
CA ILE A 48 -5.66 -5.05 -13.36
C ILE A 48 -5.92 -3.82 -14.22
N SER A 49 -7.20 -3.53 -14.50
CA SER A 49 -7.61 -2.34 -15.24
C SER A 49 -7.19 -1.04 -14.53
N LEU A 50 -7.43 -0.93 -13.22
CA LEU A 50 -7.02 0.25 -12.43
C LEU A 50 -5.50 0.43 -12.39
N ALA A 51 -4.75 -0.68 -12.40
CA ALA A 51 -3.29 -0.68 -12.44
C ALA A 51 -2.71 -0.32 -13.81
N GLU A 52 -3.54 -0.28 -14.87
CA GLU A 52 -3.18 -0.06 -16.28
C GLU A 52 -1.99 -0.94 -16.70
N ILE A 53 -2.05 -2.24 -16.37
CA ILE A 53 -1.02 -3.20 -16.75
C ILE A 53 -1.10 -3.49 -18.24
N ASN A 54 0.04 -3.36 -18.92
CA ASN A 54 0.21 -3.74 -20.32
C ASN A 54 1.04 -5.03 -20.44
N ALA A 55 1.05 -5.63 -21.62
CA ALA A 55 1.95 -6.74 -21.90
C ALA A 55 3.41 -6.31 -21.68
N GLN A 56 4.22 -7.21 -21.11
CA GLN A 56 5.63 -7.05 -20.75
C GLN A 56 5.91 -6.06 -19.59
N ASP A 57 4.90 -5.41 -19.01
CA ASP A 57 5.09 -4.61 -17.79
C ASP A 57 5.67 -5.49 -16.67
N GLN A 58 6.63 -4.93 -15.92
CA GLN A 58 7.13 -5.55 -14.71
C GLN A 58 6.17 -5.28 -13.55
N VAL A 59 5.69 -6.34 -12.91
CA VAL A 59 4.74 -6.25 -11.80
C VAL A 59 5.32 -6.90 -10.56
N LEU A 60 5.31 -6.18 -9.44
CA LEU A 60 5.56 -6.73 -8.12
C LEU A 60 4.21 -7.10 -7.49
N GLU A 61 3.96 -8.37 -7.26
CA GLU A 61 2.81 -8.84 -6.48
C GLU A 61 3.23 -9.20 -5.05
N ILE A 62 2.60 -8.57 -4.06
CA ILE A 62 2.88 -8.82 -2.63
C ILE A 62 1.74 -9.63 -2.03
N GLY A 63 2.06 -10.79 -1.46
CA GLY A 63 1.08 -11.70 -0.87
C GLY A 63 0.12 -12.29 -1.91
N PRO A 64 0.61 -12.92 -2.98
CA PRO A 64 -0.21 -13.54 -4.03
C PRO A 64 -1.15 -14.64 -3.51
N GLY A 65 -0.80 -15.26 -2.37
CA GLY A 65 -1.55 -16.38 -1.82
C GLY A 65 -1.61 -17.56 -2.79
N PRO A 66 -2.80 -18.12 -3.07
CA PRO A 66 -2.99 -19.18 -4.07
C PRO A 66 -2.61 -18.77 -5.49
N GLY A 67 -2.56 -17.46 -5.79
CA GLY A 67 -2.13 -16.91 -7.07
C GLY A 67 -3.24 -16.58 -8.06
N ALA A 68 -4.47 -16.32 -7.59
CA ALA A 68 -5.57 -15.95 -8.49
C ALA A 68 -5.26 -14.67 -9.29
N LEU A 69 -4.68 -13.67 -8.63
CA LEU A 69 -4.27 -12.41 -9.25
C LEU A 69 -2.97 -12.59 -10.05
N THR A 70 -2.01 -13.38 -9.55
CA THR A 70 -0.81 -13.79 -10.29
C THR A 70 -1.14 -14.43 -11.64
N ASP A 71 -2.10 -15.35 -11.68
CA ASP A 71 -2.55 -16.02 -12.92
C ASP A 71 -3.09 -15.00 -13.92
N ALA A 72 -3.96 -14.11 -13.45
CA ALA A 72 -4.58 -13.10 -14.30
C ALA A 72 -3.55 -12.11 -14.83
N LEU A 73 -2.59 -11.66 -14.01
CA LEU A 73 -1.49 -10.78 -14.42
C LEU A 73 -0.62 -11.44 -15.49
N HIS A 74 -0.24 -12.71 -15.28
CA HIS A 74 0.55 -13.45 -16.24
C HIS A 74 -0.21 -13.67 -17.56
N GLN A 75 -1.51 -13.96 -17.51
CA GLN A 75 -2.37 -14.08 -18.71
C GLN A 75 -2.49 -12.77 -19.50
N HIS A 76 -2.37 -11.61 -18.84
CA HIS A 76 -2.28 -10.30 -19.49
C HIS A 76 -0.87 -10.01 -20.08
N GLY A 77 0.06 -10.96 -19.97
CA GLY A 77 1.41 -10.86 -20.52
C GLY A 77 2.39 -10.10 -19.64
N ALA A 78 2.09 -9.87 -18.36
CA ALA A 78 3.00 -9.20 -17.43
C ALA A 78 4.14 -10.14 -16.97
N ARG A 79 5.31 -9.55 -16.69
CA ARG A 79 6.42 -10.21 -16.00
C ARG A 79 6.22 -10.05 -14.50
N VAL A 80 5.85 -11.11 -13.80
CA VAL A 80 5.43 -11.05 -12.39
C VAL A 80 6.58 -11.47 -11.47
N LEU A 81 6.97 -10.57 -10.57
CA LEU A 81 7.73 -10.90 -9.36
C LEU A 81 6.75 -11.00 -8.19
N ALA A 82 6.55 -12.20 -7.68
CA ALA A 82 5.69 -12.46 -6.53
C ALA A 82 6.52 -12.60 -5.24
N VAL A 83 6.13 -11.93 -4.16
CA VAL A 83 6.73 -12.10 -2.83
C VAL A 83 5.69 -12.72 -1.89
N GLU A 84 5.92 -13.97 -1.50
CA GLU A 84 5.01 -14.77 -0.68
C GLU A 84 5.72 -15.33 0.55
N LYS A 85 5.15 -15.08 1.73
CA LYS A 85 5.74 -15.49 3.01
C LYS A 85 5.41 -16.94 3.36
N ASP A 86 4.28 -17.47 2.86
CA ASP A 86 3.89 -18.86 3.05
C ASP A 86 4.66 -19.78 2.09
N ARG A 87 5.60 -20.54 2.64
CA ARG A 87 6.48 -21.45 1.89
C ARG A 87 5.74 -22.42 0.96
N ILE A 88 4.56 -22.91 1.36
CA ILE A 88 3.81 -23.88 0.55
C ILE A 88 3.20 -23.19 -0.67
N LEU A 89 2.61 -22.01 -0.46
CA LEU A 89 2.04 -21.20 -1.54
C LEU A 89 3.13 -20.69 -2.48
N ALA A 90 4.25 -20.18 -1.92
CA ALA A 90 5.39 -19.73 -2.70
C ALA A 90 5.93 -20.83 -3.62
N LYS A 91 6.09 -22.06 -3.09
CA LYS A 91 6.51 -23.22 -3.89
C LYS A 91 5.49 -23.53 -4.99
N ALA A 92 4.20 -23.56 -4.67
CA ALA A 92 3.15 -23.86 -5.63
C ALA A 92 3.06 -22.82 -6.76
N LEU A 93 3.29 -21.55 -6.46
CA LEU A 93 3.40 -20.48 -7.46
C LEU A 93 4.63 -20.65 -8.35
N GLN A 94 5.78 -21.02 -7.77
CA GLN A 94 7.01 -21.22 -8.53
C GLN A 94 6.89 -22.37 -9.54
N GLU A 95 6.10 -23.40 -9.23
CA GLU A 95 5.82 -24.51 -10.14
C GLU A 95 4.96 -24.13 -11.36
N ARG A 96 4.38 -22.91 -11.40
CA ARG A 96 3.62 -22.42 -12.57
C ARG A 96 4.51 -22.18 -13.79
N GLY A 97 5.76 -21.79 -13.58
CA GLY A 97 6.68 -21.42 -14.65
C GLY A 97 6.27 -20.16 -15.41
N GLY A 98 6.78 -20.00 -16.64
CA GLY A 98 6.58 -18.80 -17.44
C GLY A 98 7.31 -17.58 -16.87
N ASP A 99 6.78 -16.39 -17.15
CA ASP A 99 7.30 -15.10 -16.66
C ASP A 99 6.86 -14.79 -15.21
N ILE A 100 6.79 -15.83 -14.36
CA ILE A 100 6.47 -15.72 -12.94
C ILE A 100 7.71 -16.11 -12.13
N ARG A 101 8.28 -15.13 -11.43
CA ARG A 101 9.36 -15.32 -10.46
C ARG A 101 8.80 -15.19 -9.06
N VAL A 102 9.20 -16.07 -8.14
CA VAL A 102 8.70 -16.07 -6.77
C VAL A 102 9.84 -15.95 -5.77
N ILE A 103 9.72 -15.04 -4.82
CA ILE A 103 10.59 -14.90 -3.65
C ILE A 103 9.80 -15.33 -2.42
N CYS A 104 10.31 -16.35 -1.72
CA CYS A 104 9.69 -16.87 -0.50
C CYS A 104 10.21 -16.13 0.75
N GLU A 105 9.73 -14.92 1.03
CA GLU A 105 10.17 -14.10 2.17
C GLU A 105 9.08 -13.08 2.58
N ASP A 106 9.24 -12.50 3.78
CA ASP A 106 8.55 -11.29 4.17
C ASP A 106 9.00 -10.10 3.29
N VAL A 107 8.05 -9.44 2.62
CA VAL A 107 8.36 -8.32 1.71
C VAL A 107 9.17 -7.20 2.38
N LEU A 108 9.00 -6.99 3.68
CA LEU A 108 9.75 -5.97 4.43
C LEU A 108 11.24 -6.30 4.60
N LYS A 109 11.65 -7.52 4.25
CA LYS A 109 13.06 -7.98 4.30
C LYS A 109 13.69 -8.14 2.92
N VAL A 110 12.90 -8.01 1.84
CA VAL A 110 13.40 -8.17 0.47
C VAL A 110 13.98 -6.84 0.00
N ASP A 111 15.17 -6.90 -0.59
CA ASP A 111 15.78 -5.76 -1.27
C ASP A 111 15.19 -5.61 -2.68
N LEU A 112 13.99 -5.04 -2.75
CA LEU A 112 13.21 -4.95 -3.99
C LEU A 112 13.93 -4.20 -5.12
N GLU A 113 14.85 -3.30 -4.79
CA GLU A 113 15.61 -2.52 -5.79
C GLU A 113 16.60 -3.40 -6.54
N LYS A 114 17.14 -4.45 -5.89
CA LYS A 114 18.00 -5.44 -6.55
C LYS A 114 17.23 -6.48 -7.35
N GLU A 115 15.96 -6.69 -7.01
CA GLU A 115 15.13 -7.74 -7.61
C GLU A 115 14.39 -7.30 -8.87
N LEU A 116 14.30 -6.00 -9.09
CA LEU A 116 13.59 -5.37 -10.20
C LEU A 116 14.60 -4.69 -11.13
N SER A 117 14.47 -4.95 -12.43
CA SER A 117 15.36 -4.41 -13.46
C SER A 117 14.84 -3.12 -14.08
N GLU A 118 13.53 -2.89 -13.97
CA GLU A 118 12.82 -1.75 -14.54
C GLU A 118 11.83 -1.19 -13.52
N ARG A 119 11.28 0.00 -13.80
CA ARG A 119 10.22 0.57 -12.94
C ARG A 119 8.98 -0.32 -12.98
N ALA A 120 8.61 -0.86 -11.82
CA ALA A 120 7.49 -1.79 -11.71
C ALA A 120 6.19 -1.12 -11.25
N THR A 121 5.06 -1.75 -11.54
CA THR A 121 3.79 -1.51 -10.83
C THR A 121 3.68 -2.49 -9.67
N VAL A 122 3.36 -2.00 -8.47
CA VAL A 122 3.05 -2.87 -7.33
C VAL A 122 1.57 -3.17 -7.30
N ILE A 123 1.21 -4.43 -7.11
CA ILE A 123 -0.16 -4.86 -6.86
C ILE A 123 -0.17 -5.71 -5.59
N ALA A 124 -1.04 -5.40 -4.63
CA ALA A 124 -1.05 -6.13 -3.37
C ALA A 124 -2.44 -6.21 -2.74
N ASN A 125 -2.79 -7.39 -2.22
CA ASN A 125 -3.85 -7.55 -1.24
C ASN A 125 -3.22 -7.54 0.16
N LEU A 126 -3.09 -6.34 0.75
CA LEU A 126 -2.22 -6.16 1.91
C LEU A 126 -2.83 -6.78 3.18
N PRO A 127 -2.03 -7.54 3.97
CA PRO A 127 -2.45 -7.95 5.30
C PRO A 127 -2.69 -6.72 6.18
N TYR A 128 -3.81 -6.73 6.90
CA TYR A 128 -4.31 -5.54 7.59
C TYR A 128 -3.38 -5.03 8.70
N ASN A 129 -2.67 -5.94 9.37
CA ASN A 129 -1.78 -5.61 10.49
C ASN A 129 -0.45 -4.98 10.07
N ILE A 130 -0.03 -5.12 8.81
CA ILE A 130 1.25 -4.62 8.30
C ILE A 130 1.10 -3.69 7.08
N THR A 131 -0.12 -3.22 6.81
CA THR A 131 -0.40 -2.29 5.72
C THR A 131 0.44 -1.01 5.80
N SER A 132 0.47 -0.34 6.98
CA SER A 132 1.24 0.91 7.13
C SER A 132 2.76 0.69 6.93
N PRO A 133 3.42 -0.29 7.60
CA PRO A 133 4.83 -0.61 7.33
C PRO A 133 5.15 -0.86 5.84
N ILE A 134 4.29 -1.60 5.14
CA ILE A 134 4.49 -1.90 3.71
C ILE A 134 4.40 -0.61 2.89
N LEU A 135 3.36 0.20 3.06
CA LEU A 135 3.23 1.47 2.35
C LEU A 135 4.40 2.42 2.65
N THR A 136 4.85 2.49 3.91
CA THR A 136 6.00 3.32 4.28
C THR A 136 7.33 2.84 3.68
N SER A 137 7.44 1.56 3.34
CA SER A 137 8.63 0.99 2.67
C SER A 137 8.62 1.22 1.15
N LEU A 138 7.42 1.17 0.54
CA LEU A 138 7.25 1.23 -0.91
C LEU A 138 7.13 2.65 -1.47
N LEU A 139 6.32 3.52 -0.85
CA LEU A 139 6.02 4.85 -1.37
C LEU A 139 7.27 5.71 -1.63
N PRO A 140 8.31 5.70 -0.77
CA PRO A 140 9.53 6.48 -1.04
C PRO A 140 10.33 5.99 -2.25
N LYS A 141 10.12 4.76 -2.73
CA LYS A 141 10.88 4.16 -3.84
C LYS A 141 10.32 4.58 -5.20
N THR A 142 10.12 5.87 -5.40
CA THR A 142 9.57 6.47 -6.64
C THR A 142 10.41 6.19 -7.88
N HIS A 143 11.71 5.93 -7.69
CA HIS A 143 12.64 5.53 -8.74
C HIS A 143 12.51 4.04 -9.14
N VAL A 144 11.96 3.18 -8.26
CA VAL A 144 11.69 1.75 -8.54
C VAL A 144 10.25 1.51 -8.95
N PHE A 145 9.30 2.27 -8.41
CA PHE A 145 7.88 2.06 -8.66
C PHE A 145 7.26 3.25 -9.40
N LYS A 146 6.49 2.95 -10.44
CA LYS A 146 5.66 3.94 -11.14
C LYS A 146 4.29 4.12 -10.49
N ARG A 147 3.74 3.02 -9.99
CA ARG A 147 2.39 2.94 -9.46
C ARG A 147 2.31 1.86 -8.40
N ILE A 148 1.45 2.08 -7.41
CA ILE A 148 1.09 1.08 -6.41
C ILE A 148 -0.44 0.99 -6.38
N VAL A 149 -0.99 -0.21 -6.58
CA VAL A 149 -2.41 -0.51 -6.44
C VAL A 149 -2.56 -1.52 -5.30
N VAL A 150 -3.21 -1.10 -4.22
CA VAL A 150 -3.36 -1.93 -3.02
C VAL A 150 -4.81 -2.08 -2.65
N MET A 151 -5.16 -3.29 -2.24
CA MET A 151 -6.39 -3.57 -1.53
C MET A 151 -6.11 -3.55 -0.02
N VAL A 152 -6.89 -2.75 0.71
CA VAL A 152 -6.77 -2.55 2.16
C VAL A 152 -8.16 -2.51 2.80
N GLN A 153 -8.23 -2.54 4.13
CA GLN A 153 -9.51 -2.35 4.84
C GLN A 153 -10.15 -1.02 4.45
N LEU A 154 -11.49 -0.98 4.45
CA LEU A 154 -12.26 0.21 4.05
C LEU A 154 -11.83 1.48 4.80
N GLU A 155 -11.69 1.42 6.13
CA GLU A 155 -11.27 2.58 6.95
C GLU A 155 -9.86 3.07 6.57
N VAL A 156 -8.97 2.15 6.19
CA VAL A 156 -7.61 2.49 5.79
C VAL A 156 -7.62 3.19 4.44
N ALA A 157 -8.43 2.72 3.49
CA ALA A 157 -8.62 3.40 2.21
C ALA A 157 -9.22 4.80 2.38
N GLU A 158 -10.24 4.96 3.23
CA GLU A 158 -10.83 6.26 3.57
C GLU A 158 -9.81 7.21 4.19
N ARG A 159 -8.89 6.69 5.03
CA ARG A 159 -7.79 7.47 5.59
C ARG A 159 -6.78 7.88 4.52
N LEU A 160 -6.34 6.96 3.66
CA LEU A 160 -5.35 7.21 2.61
C LEU A 160 -5.82 8.25 1.58
N THR A 161 -7.13 8.32 1.36
CA THR A 161 -7.77 9.23 0.39
C THR A 161 -8.46 10.43 1.06
N ALA A 162 -8.28 10.61 2.37
CA ALA A 162 -8.89 11.72 3.10
C ALA A 162 -8.31 13.08 2.65
N SER A 163 -9.17 14.09 2.55
CA SER A 163 -8.74 15.49 2.41
C SER A 163 -8.47 16.15 3.76
N PRO A 164 -7.64 17.21 3.82
CA PRO A 164 -7.45 18.00 5.04
C PRO A 164 -8.78 18.47 5.65
N GLY A 165 -8.84 18.53 6.97
CA GLY A 165 -10.04 18.84 7.74
C GLY A 165 -11.00 17.65 7.96
N ASN A 166 -10.78 16.51 7.28
CA ASN A 166 -11.57 15.30 7.52
C ASN A 166 -11.13 14.59 8.82
N LYS A 167 -12.09 14.02 9.57
CA LYS A 167 -11.83 13.23 10.79
C LYS A 167 -10.94 12.01 10.57
N THR A 168 -10.87 11.46 9.35
CA THR A 168 -10.02 10.31 9.00
C THR A 168 -8.64 10.75 8.53
N TYR A 169 -8.40 12.05 8.29
CA TYR A 169 -7.11 12.58 7.87
C TYR A 169 -6.05 12.41 8.97
N GLY A 170 -4.89 11.89 8.61
CA GLY A 170 -3.84 11.57 9.58
C GLY A 170 -2.44 11.52 8.99
N SER A 171 -1.48 11.09 9.81
CA SER A 171 -0.06 11.03 9.42
C SER A 171 0.19 10.15 8.19
N LEU A 172 -0.52 9.03 8.03
CA LEU A 172 -0.37 8.16 6.86
C LEU A 172 -0.93 8.82 5.58
N THR A 173 -1.97 9.64 5.72
CA THR A 173 -2.51 10.45 4.61
C THR A 173 -1.46 11.45 4.17
N VAL A 174 -0.93 12.25 5.10
CA VAL A 174 0.15 13.20 4.81
C VAL A 174 1.33 12.48 4.17
N PHE A 175 1.81 11.39 4.78
CA PHE A 175 2.94 10.61 4.29
C PHE A 175 2.75 10.13 2.85
N SER A 176 1.60 9.52 2.54
CA SER A 176 1.34 9.04 1.18
C SER A 176 1.23 10.16 0.14
N ASN A 177 0.65 11.30 0.52
CA ASN A 177 0.56 12.47 -0.35
C ASN A 177 1.91 13.18 -0.60
N LEU A 178 2.99 12.84 0.12
CA LEU A 178 4.32 13.37 -0.19
C LEU A 178 4.96 12.69 -1.40
N PHE A 179 4.60 11.44 -1.66
CA PHE A 179 5.23 10.60 -2.69
C PHE A 179 4.29 10.25 -3.84
N SER A 180 3.03 10.63 -3.74
CA SER A 180 2.00 10.21 -4.69
C SER A 180 0.74 11.06 -4.59
N THR A 181 -0.18 10.86 -5.54
CA THR A 181 -1.58 11.28 -5.40
C THR A 181 -2.46 10.04 -5.17
N PRO A 182 -2.90 9.76 -3.93
CA PRO A 182 -3.80 8.65 -3.66
C PRO A 182 -5.16 8.84 -4.34
N GLN A 183 -5.61 7.82 -5.07
CA GLN A 183 -6.87 7.79 -5.79
C GLN A 183 -7.73 6.64 -5.29
N TRP A 184 -8.98 6.94 -4.98
CA TRP A 184 -9.98 5.92 -4.69
C TRP A 184 -10.29 5.11 -5.95
N GLY A 185 -10.07 3.79 -5.89
CA GLY A 185 -10.48 2.88 -6.95
C GLY A 185 -11.94 2.48 -6.78
N PHE A 186 -12.20 1.50 -5.92
CA PHE A 186 -13.54 0.99 -5.68
C PHE A 186 -13.61 0.20 -4.36
N LYS A 187 -14.82 0.09 -3.82
CA LYS A 187 -15.13 -0.74 -2.64
C LYS A 187 -15.22 -2.22 -3.03
N VAL A 188 -14.74 -3.10 -2.16
CA VAL A 188 -14.79 -4.56 -2.31
C VAL A 188 -15.51 -5.16 -1.11
N SER A 189 -16.58 -5.92 -1.36
CA SER A 189 -17.29 -6.60 -0.27
C SER A 189 -16.43 -7.69 0.35
N ARG A 190 -16.49 -7.86 1.68
CA ARG A 190 -15.88 -9.00 2.37
C ARG A 190 -16.30 -10.37 1.82
N ARG A 191 -17.48 -10.46 1.19
CA ARG A 191 -17.99 -11.69 0.56
C ARG A 191 -17.19 -12.14 -0.66
N CYS A 192 -16.35 -11.26 -1.22
CA CYS A 192 -15.44 -11.60 -2.31
C CYS A 192 -14.18 -12.34 -1.82
N PHE A 193 -14.11 -12.77 -0.56
CA PHE A 193 -12.92 -13.40 0.03
C PHE A 193 -13.22 -14.75 0.69
N PHE A 194 -12.20 -15.60 0.72
CA PHE A 194 -12.18 -16.84 1.48
C PHE A 194 -10.89 -16.97 2.31
N PRO A 195 -10.98 -17.09 3.64
CA PRO A 195 -12.15 -16.87 4.48
C PRO A 195 -12.67 -15.43 4.37
N GLU A 196 -13.92 -15.21 4.77
CA GLU A 196 -14.50 -13.86 4.79
C GLU A 196 -13.87 -13.04 5.94
N PRO A 197 -13.31 -11.84 5.67
CA PRO A 197 -12.82 -10.95 6.70
C PRO A 197 -13.98 -10.26 7.44
N ASN A 198 -13.68 -9.67 8.59
CA ASN A 198 -14.70 -9.01 9.43
C ASN A 198 -15.23 -7.70 8.86
N VAL A 199 -14.51 -7.08 7.92
CA VAL A 199 -14.81 -5.75 7.38
C VAL A 199 -14.67 -5.76 5.87
N ASP A 200 -15.37 -4.84 5.21
CA ASP A 200 -15.18 -4.60 3.77
C ASP A 200 -13.77 -4.04 3.49
N SER A 201 -13.34 -4.20 2.25
CA SER A 201 -12.07 -3.68 1.73
C SER A 201 -12.33 -2.60 0.68
N ALA A 202 -11.29 -1.90 0.26
CA ALA A 202 -11.30 -1.04 -0.91
C ALA A 202 -9.93 -1.05 -1.58
N VAL A 203 -9.93 -0.76 -2.88
CA VAL A 203 -8.72 -0.65 -3.69
C VAL A 203 -8.35 0.82 -3.82
N VAL A 204 -7.09 1.14 -3.53
CA VAL A 204 -6.51 2.49 -3.66
C VAL A 204 -5.34 2.41 -4.62
N ARG A 205 -5.27 3.39 -5.53
CA ARG A 205 -4.16 3.58 -6.45
C ARG A 205 -3.30 4.75 -6.00
N PHE A 206 -2.00 4.61 -6.13
CA PHE A 206 -1.01 5.67 -5.93
C PHE A 206 -0.21 5.78 -7.22
N ASP A 207 -0.27 6.95 -7.88
CA ASP A 207 0.68 7.30 -8.93
C ASP A 207 1.86 8.02 -8.28
N LEU A 208 3.07 7.44 -8.39
CA LEU A 208 4.23 7.88 -7.62
C LEU A 208 4.99 9.00 -8.32
N SER A 209 5.39 10.00 -7.54
CA SER A 209 6.18 11.15 -7.97
C SER A 209 7.28 11.45 -6.95
N PRO A 210 8.47 11.92 -7.37
CA PRO A 210 9.51 12.37 -6.44
C PRO A 210 8.97 13.37 -5.42
N PRO A 211 9.32 13.23 -4.14
CA PRO A 211 8.85 14.14 -3.10
C PRO A 211 9.56 15.51 -3.18
N PRO A 212 9.04 16.54 -2.48
CA PRO A 212 9.80 17.76 -2.21
C PRO A 212 11.11 17.47 -1.46
N LYS A 213 12.14 18.31 -1.65
CA LYS A 213 13.48 18.11 -1.06
C LYS A 213 13.47 18.04 0.47
N GLU A 214 12.57 18.76 1.13
CA GLU A 214 12.41 18.76 2.59
C GLU A 214 12.07 17.37 3.16
N VAL A 215 11.54 16.47 2.33
CA VAL A 215 11.19 15.10 2.71
C VAL A 215 12.43 14.22 2.88
N GLU A 216 13.61 14.65 2.42
CA GLU A 216 14.88 13.96 2.68
C GLU A 216 15.36 14.17 4.13
N ASP A 217 14.82 15.16 4.84
CA ASP A 217 15.20 15.48 6.22
C ASP A 217 14.42 14.60 7.23
N GLU A 218 15.14 13.83 8.04
CA GLU A 218 14.52 13.00 9.08
C GLU A 218 13.71 13.83 10.09
N ALA A 219 14.11 15.07 10.36
CA ALA A 219 13.40 15.96 11.26
C ALA A 219 12.01 16.35 10.73
N PHE A 220 11.80 16.36 9.40
CA PHE A 220 10.47 16.54 8.82
C PHE A 220 9.53 15.41 9.22
N PHE A 221 9.95 14.16 9.10
CA PHE A 221 9.13 13.02 9.53
C PHE A 221 8.93 12.98 11.04
N GLN A 222 9.93 13.38 11.83
CA GLN A 222 9.79 13.52 13.28
C GLN A 222 8.73 14.57 13.64
N LEU A 223 8.68 15.69 12.91
CA LEU A 223 7.65 16.72 13.03
C LEU A 223 6.26 16.13 12.74
N ILE A 224 6.07 15.46 11.60
CA ILE A 224 4.77 14.85 11.24
C ILE A 224 4.33 13.86 12.32
N ARG A 225 5.21 12.94 12.75
CA ARG A 225 4.89 11.95 13.80
C ARG A 225 4.48 12.62 15.10
N THR A 226 5.17 13.69 15.49
CA THR A 226 4.90 14.40 16.75
C THR A 226 3.63 15.25 16.66
N ALA A 227 3.38 15.89 15.52
CA ALA A 227 2.16 16.66 15.25
C ALA A 227 0.90 15.79 15.45
N PHE A 228 0.86 14.62 14.82
CA PHE A 228 -0.27 13.69 14.89
C PHE A 228 -0.29 12.78 16.12
N GLY A 229 0.73 12.84 16.99
CA GLY A 229 0.85 11.96 18.17
C GLY A 229 -0.19 12.24 19.26
N GLN A 230 -0.82 13.42 19.26
CA GLN A 230 -1.85 13.79 20.24
C GLN A 230 -3.13 14.24 19.54
N ARG A 231 -4.19 13.42 19.62
CA ARG A 231 -5.48 13.72 18.99
C ARG A 231 -6.06 15.03 19.52
N ARG A 232 -6.61 15.86 18.61
CA ARG A 232 -7.32 17.12 18.90
C ARG A 232 -6.45 18.25 19.49
N LYS A 233 -5.13 18.08 19.56
CA LYS A 233 -4.22 19.13 20.03
C LYS A 233 -3.82 20.04 18.87
N MET A 234 -3.71 21.34 19.16
CA MET A 234 -3.17 22.35 18.23
C MET A 234 -1.70 22.05 17.93
N LEU A 235 -1.22 22.42 16.74
CA LEU A 235 0.17 22.21 16.33
C LEU A 235 1.17 22.82 17.34
N LYS A 236 0.91 24.02 17.85
CA LYS A 236 1.73 24.66 18.90
C LYS A 236 1.87 23.82 20.17
N SER A 237 0.81 23.09 20.54
CA SER A 237 0.80 22.25 21.73
C SER A 237 1.50 20.91 21.49
N SER A 238 1.30 20.31 20.31
CA SER A 238 1.92 19.03 19.96
C SER A 238 3.43 19.17 19.77
N LEU A 239 3.88 20.25 19.13
CA LEU A 239 5.28 20.44 18.72
C LEU A 239 6.17 21.13 19.76
N LYS A 240 5.64 21.55 20.92
CA LYS A 240 6.38 22.32 21.93
C LYS A 240 7.68 21.69 22.46
N LYS A 241 7.83 20.36 22.30
CA LYS A 241 9.05 19.64 22.68
C LYS A 241 10.14 19.69 21.60
N LEU A 242 9.77 19.94 20.34
CA LEU A 242 10.68 20.01 19.20
C LEU A 242 11.05 21.45 18.85
N TYR A 243 10.09 22.38 18.99
CA TYR A 243 10.26 23.77 18.60
C TYR A 243 9.66 24.72 19.66
N PRO A 244 10.24 25.93 19.86
CA PRO A 244 9.61 26.98 20.65
C PRO A 244 8.21 27.31 20.10
N SER A 245 7.25 27.54 20.99
CA SER A 245 5.87 27.87 20.59
C SER A 245 5.80 29.11 19.69
N SER A 246 6.65 30.12 19.92
CA SER A 246 6.74 31.32 19.10
C SER A 246 7.10 31.01 17.64
N SER A 247 8.11 30.16 17.43
CA SER A 247 8.52 29.72 16.09
C SER A 247 7.40 28.96 15.37
N VAL A 248 6.67 28.11 16.09
CA VAL A 248 5.51 27.39 15.52
C VAL A 248 4.40 28.36 15.11
N MET A 249 4.07 29.34 15.95
CA MET A 249 3.05 30.34 15.65
C MET A 249 3.46 31.23 14.47
N GLN A 250 4.72 31.63 14.40
CA GLN A 250 5.24 32.42 13.28
C GLN A 250 5.27 31.62 11.97
N ALA A 251 5.64 30.35 12.01
CA ALA A 251 5.59 29.47 10.85
C ALA A 251 4.16 29.25 10.35
N LEU A 252 3.20 29.05 11.26
CA LEU A 252 1.77 28.95 10.90
C LEU A 252 1.27 30.24 10.25
N ALA A 253 1.61 31.40 10.82
CA ALA A 253 1.24 32.69 10.23
C ALA A 253 1.85 32.88 8.83
N GLY A 254 3.09 32.42 8.63
CA GLY A 254 3.79 32.47 7.33
C GLY A 254 3.08 31.70 6.21
N ILE A 255 2.32 30.66 6.56
CA ILE A 255 1.51 29.88 5.61
C ILE A 255 -0.01 30.19 5.72
N GLY A 256 -0.38 31.29 6.39
CA GLY A 256 -1.76 31.78 6.47
C GLY A 256 -2.67 31.07 7.49
N PHE A 257 -2.12 30.30 8.43
CA PHE A 257 -2.88 29.59 9.47
C PHE A 257 -2.88 30.34 10.81
N GLN A 258 -3.96 30.15 11.57
CA GLN A 258 -4.09 30.66 12.93
C GLN A 258 -3.26 29.82 13.92
N GLU A 259 -2.91 30.40 15.07
CA GLU A 259 -2.19 29.69 16.15
C GLU A 259 -2.99 28.50 16.76
N THR A 260 -4.29 28.44 16.48
CA THR A 260 -5.21 27.38 16.88
C THR A 260 -5.23 26.19 15.90
N ALA A 261 -4.52 26.29 14.77
CA ALA A 261 -4.49 25.25 13.75
C ALA A 261 -4.05 23.90 14.31
N ARG A 262 -4.74 22.86 13.87
CA ARG A 262 -4.46 21.47 14.22
C ARG A 262 -3.77 20.74 13.07
N PRO A 263 -3.05 19.65 13.35
CA PRO A 263 -2.35 18.87 12.32
C PRO A 263 -3.26 18.44 11.17
N GLU A 264 -4.50 18.07 11.47
CA GLU A 264 -5.46 17.61 10.47
C GLU A 264 -5.91 18.69 9.48
N GLU A 265 -5.66 19.96 9.75
CA GLU A 265 -6.05 21.09 8.89
C GLU A 265 -5.05 21.37 7.77
N LEU A 266 -3.81 20.87 7.89
CA LEU A 266 -2.73 21.13 6.93
C LEU A 266 -2.64 20.00 5.89
N SER A 267 -2.60 20.39 4.61
CA SER A 267 -2.20 19.50 3.51
C SER A 267 -0.73 19.09 3.60
N SER A 268 -0.33 18.04 2.85
CA SER A 268 1.09 17.62 2.76
C SER A 268 2.00 18.75 2.29
N ASN A 269 1.58 19.51 1.28
CA ASN A 269 2.32 20.67 0.78
C ASN A 269 2.44 21.78 1.84
N GLN A 270 1.36 22.08 2.56
CA GLN A 270 1.39 23.05 3.65
C GLN A 270 2.28 22.59 4.81
N PHE A 271 2.37 21.28 5.08
CA PHE A 271 3.35 20.76 6.04
C PHE A 271 4.79 20.99 5.58
N VAL A 272 5.09 20.83 4.29
CA VAL A 272 6.41 21.12 3.72
C VAL A 272 6.76 22.60 3.86
N GLU A 273 5.82 23.50 3.50
CA GLU A 273 6.00 24.94 3.66
C GLU A 273 6.16 25.34 5.14
N PHE A 274 5.32 24.80 6.02
CA PHE A 274 5.41 25.00 7.46
C PHE A 274 6.80 24.59 8.01
N TYR A 275 7.30 23.43 7.58
CA TYR A 275 8.64 22.97 7.96
C TYR A 275 9.74 23.90 7.45
N ARG A 276 9.63 24.33 6.19
CA ARG A 276 10.55 25.28 5.57
C ARG A 276 10.63 26.59 6.37
N HIS A 277 9.50 27.12 6.81
CA HIS A 277 9.48 28.29 7.71
C HIS A 277 10.18 28.02 9.04
N LEU A 278 9.97 26.84 9.65
CA LEU A 278 10.61 26.48 10.93
C LEU A 278 12.14 26.40 10.83
N ILE A 279 12.68 25.87 9.73
CA ILE A 279 14.14 25.72 9.55
C ILE A 279 14.82 27.06 9.21
N TYR A 280 14.19 27.92 8.41
CA TYR A 280 14.75 29.23 8.07
C TYR A 280 14.86 30.15 9.30
N MET A 281 13.97 30.02 10.28
CA MET A 281 14.03 30.80 11.52
C MET A 281 15.12 30.34 12.51
N ARG A 282 15.77 29.20 12.25
CA ARG A 282 16.92 28.72 13.04
C ARG A 282 18.27 29.17 12.47
N SER A 283 18.28 29.68 11.24
CA SER A 283 19.45 30.19 10.53
C SER A 283 19.63 31.68 10.82
#